data_AF-A0A2V8KUA9-F1
#
_entry.id   AF-A0A2V8KUA9-F1
#
_cell.length_a   1.000
_cell.length_b   1.000
_cell.length_c   1.000
_cell.angle_alpha   90.00
_cell.angle_beta   90.00
_cell.angle_gamma   90.00
#
_symmetry.space_group_name_H-M   'P 1'
#
loop_
_entity.id
_entity.type
_entity.pdbx_description
1 polymer ?
#
loop_
_entity_poly.entity_id
_entity_poly.type
_entity_poly.pdbx_seq_one_letter_code
_entity_poly.pdbx_strand_id
1 'polypeptide(L)'
;YINYYPDDGSNDPYTKFESNELTRLLADAIEELPEKERLVLSLYYYEEFTMKEIGALLGVNESRVSQLHTKATLRLRGKLGKLIPDVDSMFRTAAAG
;
A
#
# COMPACT_ATOMS: atom_id res chain seq x y z
N TYR A 1 -1.88 -31.26 33.82
CA TYR A 1 -1.68 -30.86 32.42
C TYR A 1 -2.41 -29.53 32.21
N ILE A 2 -1.67 -28.43 32.15
CA ILE A 2 -2.20 -27.12 31.76
C ILE A 2 -1.90 -26.97 30.27
N ASN A 3 -2.95 -26.89 29.46
CA ASN A 3 -2.85 -26.73 28.02
C ASN A 3 -2.49 -25.27 27.75
N TYR A 4 -1.22 -25.02 27.41
CA TYR A 4 -0.76 -23.72 26.93
C TYR A 4 -1.26 -23.57 25.49
N TYR A 5 -2.40 -22.91 25.32
CA TYR A 5 -2.81 -22.42 24.01
C TYR A 5 -1.93 -21.19 23.72
N PRO A 6 -1.04 -21.22 22.72
CA PRO A 6 -0.35 -20.01 22.31
C PRO A 6 -1.44 -19.03 21.85
N ASP A 7 -1.55 -17.93 22.58
CA ASP A 7 -2.26 -16.75 22.10
C ASP A 7 -1.59 -16.35 20.78
N ASP A 8 -2.32 -16.46 19.67
CA ASP A 8 -1.80 -16.25 18.32
C ASP A 8 -1.50 -14.78 18.02
N GLY A 9 -1.56 -13.91 19.03
CA GLY A 9 -1.29 -12.48 18.96
C GLY A 9 -2.31 -11.70 18.11
N SER A 10 -3.27 -12.40 17.48
CA SER A 10 -4.24 -11.80 16.56
C SER A 10 -5.34 -11.00 17.28
N ASN A 11 -5.49 -11.23 18.59
CA ASN A 11 -6.53 -10.63 19.40
C ASN A 11 -6.02 -9.66 20.49
N ASP A 12 -4.71 -9.41 20.55
CA ASP A 12 -4.13 -8.41 21.45
C ASP A 12 -4.63 -7.00 21.08
N PRO A 13 -5.27 -6.25 22.00
CA PRO A 13 -5.72 -4.88 21.77
C PRO A 13 -4.61 -3.95 21.26
N TYR A 14 -3.37 -4.18 21.68
CA TYR A 14 -2.22 -3.39 21.24
C TYR A 14 -1.93 -3.60 19.74
N THR A 15 -1.83 -4.86 19.29
CA THR A 15 -1.64 -5.22 17.87
C THR A 15 -2.75 -4.68 16.98
N LYS A 16 -4.01 -4.75 17.43
CA LYS A 16 -5.16 -4.21 16.68
C LYS A 16 -5.15 -2.69 16.58
N PHE A 17 -4.72 -2.01 17.65
CA PHE A 17 -4.58 -0.55 17.64
C PHE A 17 -3.51 -0.12 16.62
N GLU A 18 -2.36 -0.78 16.63
CA GLU A 18 -1.28 -0.52 15.67
C GLU A 18 -1.72 -0.76 14.22
N SER A 19 -2.44 -1.86 13.94
CA SER A 19 -2.94 -2.15 12.60
C SER A 19 -3.96 -1.10 12.12
N ASN A 20 -4.88 -0.69 12.99
CA ASN A 20 -5.90 0.30 12.64
C ASN A 20 -5.29 1.67 12.36
N GLU A 21 -4.30 2.07 13.16
CA GLU A 21 -3.59 3.34 12.93
C GLU A 21 -2.80 3.29 11.62
N LEU A 22 -2.13 2.18 11.32
CA LEU A 22 -1.45 2.00 10.03
C LEU A 22 -2.41 2.09 8.84
N THR A 23 -3.56 1.42 8.92
CA THR A 23 -4.60 1.48 7.87
C THR A 23 -5.09 2.92 7.67
N ARG A 24 -5.32 3.66 8.76
CA ARG A 24 -5.75 5.06 8.70
C ARG A 24 -4.68 5.94 8.04
N LEU A 25 -3.42 5.81 8.45
CA LEU A 25 -2.32 6.58 7.88
C LEU A 25 -2.13 6.29 6.38
N LEU A 26 -2.31 5.04 5.96
CA LEU A 26 -2.27 4.65 4.56
C LEU A 26 -3.44 5.26 3.78
N ALA A 27 -4.65 5.22 4.34
CA ALA A 27 -5.84 5.81 3.71
C ALA A 27 -5.64 7.33 3.50
N ASP A 28 -5.22 8.04 4.53
CA ASP A 28 -4.91 9.48 4.47
C ASP A 28 -3.83 9.77 3.42
N ALA A 29 -2.78 8.94 3.35
CA ALA A 29 -1.72 9.09 2.37
C ALA A 29 -2.19 8.84 0.92
N ILE A 30 -3.12 7.91 0.70
CA ILE A 30 -3.74 7.65 -0.61
C ILE A 30 -4.66 8.80 -1.02
N GLU A 31 -5.39 9.39 -0.09
CA GLU A 31 -6.26 10.55 -0.37
C GLU A 31 -5.48 11.80 -0.80
N GLU A 32 -4.25 11.97 -0.31
CA GLU A 32 -3.37 13.07 -0.70
C GLU A 32 -2.70 12.87 -2.08
N LEU A 33 -2.83 11.69 -2.70
CA LEU A 33 -2.25 11.46 -4.02
C LEU A 33 -2.95 12.28 -5.10
N PRO A 34 -2.21 12.75 -6.12
CA PRO A 34 -2.82 13.27 -7.34
C PRO A 34 -3.82 12.26 -7.91
N GLU A 35 -4.97 12.76 -8.38
CA GLU A 35 -6.09 11.92 -8.84
C GLU A 35 -5.67 10.82 -9.82
N LYS A 36 -4.80 11.15 -10.79
CA LYS A 36 -4.29 10.20 -11.78
C LYS A 36 -3.39 9.11 -11.18
N GLU A 37 -2.62 9.45 -10.15
CA GLU A 37 -1.76 8.49 -9.45
C GLU A 37 -2.63 7.53 -8.61
N ARG A 38 -3.61 8.06 -7.87
CA ARG A 38 -4.58 7.26 -7.12
C ARG A 38 -5.38 6.34 -8.02
N LEU A 39 -5.88 6.84 -9.14
CA LEU A 39 -6.64 6.04 -10.12
C LEU A 39 -5.81 4.88 -10.67
N VAL A 40 -4.53 5.11 -11.00
CA VAL A 40 -3.63 4.02 -11.44
C VAL A 40 -3.45 2.97 -10.36
N LEU A 41 -3.31 3.35 -9.09
CA LEU A 41 -3.24 2.39 -7.99
C LEU A 41 -4.54 1.59 -7.82
N SER A 42 -5.70 2.24 -7.88
CA SER A 42 -7.00 1.56 -7.78
C SER A 42 -7.19 0.54 -8.91
N LEU A 43 -6.93 0.95 -10.16
CA LEU A 43 -7.06 0.05 -11.29
C LEU A 43 -6.09 -1.13 -11.23
N TYR A 44 -4.89 -0.92 -10.70
CA TYR A 44 -3.87 -1.96 -10.61
C TYR A 44 -4.09 -2.93 -9.44
N TYR A 45 -4.36 -2.44 -8.24
CA TYR A 45 -4.43 -3.27 -7.02
C TYR A 45 -5.83 -3.76 -6.69
N TYR A 46 -6.88 -3.02 -7.07
CA TYR A 46 -8.26 -3.38 -6.74
C TYR A 46 -8.99 -4.00 -7.93
N GLU A 47 -8.81 -3.44 -9.14
CA GLU A 47 -9.43 -3.96 -10.36
C GLU A 47 -8.52 -4.95 -11.13
N GLU A 48 -7.32 -5.22 -10.63
CA GLU A 48 -6.35 -6.18 -11.18
C GLU A 48 -5.94 -5.94 -12.65
N PHE A 49 -6.08 -4.71 -13.17
CA PHE A 49 -5.66 -4.38 -14.53
C PHE A 49 -4.13 -4.32 -14.67
N THR A 50 -3.65 -4.75 -15.83
CA THR A 50 -2.25 -4.59 -16.22
C THR A 50 -1.94 -3.14 -16.61
N MET A 51 -0.65 -2.74 -16.55
CA MET A 51 -0.20 -1.41 -16.98
C MET A 51 -0.61 -1.08 -18.43
N LYS A 52 -0.64 -2.11 -19.29
CA LYS A 52 -1.06 -2.01 -20.69
C LYS A 52 -2.56 -1.72 -20.82
N GLU A 53 -3.40 -2.43 -20.07
CA GLU A 53 -4.86 -2.22 -20.06
C GLU A 53 -5.24 -0.86 -19.48
N ILE A 54 -4.58 -0.46 -18.38
CA ILE A 54 -4.74 0.89 -17.81
C ILE A 54 -4.33 1.95 -18.83
N GLY A 55 -3.23 1.74 -19.56
CA GLY A 55 -2.78 2.66 -20.60
C GLY A 55 -3.83 2.83 -21.69
N ALA A 56 -4.37 1.71 -22.19
CA ALA A 56 -5.45 1.71 -23.17
C ALA A 56 -6.71 2.43 -22.65
N LEU A 57 -7.10 2.18 -21.41
CA LEU A 57 -8.27 2.82 -20.76
C LEU A 57 -8.10 4.34 -20.63
N LEU A 58 -6.89 4.79 -20.26
CA LEU A 58 -6.59 6.20 -20.01
C LEU A 58 -6.11 6.96 -21.27
N GLY A 59 -6.01 6.29 -22.42
CA GLY A 59 -5.52 6.89 -23.66
C GLY A 59 -4.03 7.29 -23.62
N VAL A 60 -3.21 6.56 -22.84
CA VAL A 60 -1.77 6.79 -22.71
C VAL A 60 -1.00 5.48 -22.94
N ASN A 61 0.32 5.57 -23.17
CA ASN A 61 1.13 4.36 -23.28
C ASN A 61 1.45 3.74 -21.90
N GLU A 62 1.84 2.47 -21.92
CA GLU A 62 2.20 1.69 -20.73
C GLU A 62 3.30 2.35 -19.87
N SER A 63 4.33 2.92 -20.52
CA SER A 63 5.41 3.62 -19.83
C SER A 63 4.90 4.79 -18.98
N ARG A 64 3.90 5.53 -19.48
CA ARG A 64 3.28 6.61 -18.73
C ARG A 64 2.55 6.13 -17.49
N VAL A 65 1.87 4.98 -17.57
CA VAL A 65 1.20 4.36 -16.42
C VAL A 65 2.22 3.89 -15.39
N SER A 66 3.29 3.22 -15.83
CA SER A 66 4.39 2.78 -14.96
C SER A 66 5.02 3.95 -14.20
N GLN A 67 5.20 5.10 -14.87
CA GLN A 67 5.70 6.33 -14.22
C GLN A 67 4.72 6.88 -13.18
N LEU A 68 3.42 6.87 -13.45
CA LEU A 68 2.40 7.31 -12.49
C LEU A 68 2.38 6.39 -11.27
N HIS A 69 2.40 5.07 -11.47
CA HIS A 69 2.47 4.08 -10.40
C HIS A 69 3.74 4.26 -9.54
N THR A 70 4.89 4.43 -10.17
CA THR A 70 6.17 4.67 -9.48
C THR A 70 6.12 5.94 -8.64
N LYS A 71 5.58 7.04 -9.18
CA LYS A 71 5.41 8.30 -8.44
C LYS A 71 4.48 8.16 -7.25
N ALA A 72 3.35 7.47 -7.43
CA ALA A 72 2.40 7.19 -6.37
C ALA A 72 3.08 6.43 -5.22
N THR A 73 3.79 5.34 -5.56
CA THR A 73 4.52 4.50 -4.60
C THR A 73 5.59 5.28 -3.85
N LEU A 74 6.36 6.14 -4.53
CA LEU A 74 7.38 6.98 -3.89
C LEU A 74 6.76 8.01 -2.93
N ARG A 75 5.62 8.61 -3.29
CA ARG A 75 4.90 9.54 -2.40
C ARG A 75 4.38 8.83 -1.15
N LEU A 76 3.75 7.66 -1.32
CA LEU A 76 3.26 6.87 -0.20
C LEU A 76 4.41 6.50 0.74
N ARG A 77 5.54 6.01 0.21
CA ARG A 77 6.75 5.74 1.01
C ARG A 77 7.26 6.98 1.74
N GLY A 78 7.34 8.13 1.07
CA GLY A 78 7.79 9.38 1.68
C GLY A 78 6.86 9.91 2.78
N LYS A 79 5.54 9.66 2.67
CA LYS A 79 4.56 10.05 3.69
C LYS A 79 4.62 9.11 4.89
N LEU A 80 4.57 7.80 4.65
CA LEU A 80 4.54 6.79 5.69
C LEU A 80 5.88 6.61 6.39
N GLY A 81 7.00 6.75 5.68
CA GLY A 81 8.35 6.65 6.27
C GLY A 81 8.68 7.76 7.27
N LYS A 82 7.95 8.88 7.25
CA LYS A 82 8.06 9.92 8.29
C LYS A 82 7.34 9.55 9.58
N LEU A 83 6.38 8.63 9.51
CA LEU A 83 5.46 8.29 10.58
C LEU A 83 5.78 6.92 11.18
N ILE A 84 6.41 6.03 10.39
CA ILE A 84 6.73 4.66 10.76
C ILE A 84 8.24 4.49 10.66
N PRO A 85 8.97 4.34 11.79
CA PRO A 85 10.43 4.29 11.84
C PRO A 85 11.09 3.15 11.03
N ASP A 86 10.32 2.20 10.49
CA ASP A 86 10.83 1.07 9.72
C ASP A 86 9.98 0.72 8.49
N VAL A 87 9.29 1.71 7.88
CA VAL A 87 8.44 1.45 6.71
C VAL A 87 9.22 0.79 5.57
N ASP A 88 10.50 1.11 5.43
CA ASP A 88 11.35 0.56 4.39
C ASP A 88 11.59 -0.95 4.56
N SER A 89 11.53 -1.52 5.78
CA SER A 89 11.59 -2.98 5.94
C SER A 89 10.32 -3.66 5.47
N MET A 90 9.15 -3.06 5.74
CA MET A 90 7.85 -3.59 5.34
C MET A 90 7.71 -3.70 3.83
N PHE A 91 8.18 -2.69 3.08
CA PHE A 91 8.15 -2.72 1.61
C PHE A 91 9.15 -3.69 0.98
N ARG A 92 10.28 -3.99 1.64
CA ARG A 92 11.27 -4.95 1.14
C ARG A 92 10.75 -6.39 1.17
N THR A 93 9.97 -6.74 2.19
CA THR A 93 9.40 -8.09 2.33
C THR A 93 8.33 -8.36 1.28
N ALA A 94 7.56 -7.33 0.88
CA ALA A 94 6.51 -7.45 -0.14
C ALA A 94 7.05 -7.55 -1.58
N ALA A 95 8.28 -7.09 -1.86
CA ALA A 95 8.90 -7.15 -3.19
C ALA A 95 9.66 -8.46 -3.48
N ALA A 96 9.75 -9.36 -2.49
CA ALA A 96 10.49 -10.62 -2.58
C ALA A 96 9.59 -11.85 -2.89
N GLY A 97 8.31 -11.64 -3.21
CA GLY A 97 7.33 -12.68 -3.55
C GLY A 97 6.88 -12.60 -4.99
#